data_AF-A0A7V3V1F6-F1
#
_entry.id   AF-A0A7V3V1F6-F1
#
_cell.length_a   1.000
_cell.length_b   1.000
_cell.length_c   1.000
_cell.angle_alpha   90.00
_cell.angle_beta   90.00
_cell.angle_gamma   90.00
#
_symmetry.space_group_name_H-M   'P 1'
#
loop_
_entity.id
_entity.type
_entity.pdbx_description
1 polymer ?
#
loop_
_entity_poly.entity_id
_entity_poly.type
_entity_poly.pdbx_seq_one_letter_code
_entity_poly.pdbx_strand_id
1 'polypeptide(L)'
;MDITEVRVFLKDLPDKKLKAYATVTFDNAFVVRNIKVIEGASGLFIAMPSRKLKHPCPKCKFKNEARSKYCNQCGSQLPAVVAPSGQDAASAAQAEHKDIAHPITQSFREYLQKKVLEAYEQERAKGSAANKHTDIEDLD
;
A
#
# COMPACT_ATOMS: atom_id res chain seq x y z
N MET A 1 -15.37 -16.57 -3.23
CA MET A 1 -14.28 -16.06 -2.38
C MET A 1 -14.86 -14.91 -1.59
N ASP A 2 -15.05 -15.15 -0.31
CA ASP A 2 -15.69 -14.24 0.62
C ASP A 2 -14.65 -13.62 1.55
N ILE A 3 -14.84 -12.35 1.88
CA ILE A 3 -14.03 -11.67 2.90
C ILE A 3 -14.64 -11.98 4.25
N THR A 4 -13.96 -12.80 5.05
CA THR A 4 -14.46 -13.26 6.34
C THR A 4 -14.02 -12.37 7.50
N GLU A 5 -12.90 -11.65 7.34
CA GLU A 5 -12.42 -10.72 8.36
C GLU A 5 -11.67 -9.55 7.72
N VAL A 6 -11.83 -8.35 8.29
CA VAL A 6 -11.03 -7.17 7.96
C VAL A 6 -10.54 -6.53 9.25
N ARG A 7 -9.22 -6.43 9.41
CA ARG A 7 -8.56 -5.71 10.52
C ARG A 7 -7.95 -4.43 9.99
N VAL A 8 -8.29 -3.30 10.61
CA VAL A 8 -7.81 -1.98 10.21
C VAL A 8 -6.89 -1.40 11.28
N PHE A 9 -5.77 -0.84 10.84
CA PHE A 9 -4.81 -0.14 11.67
C PHE A 9 -4.72 1.31 11.16
N LEU A 10 -5.37 2.22 11.88
CA LEU A 10 -5.38 3.65 11.55
C LEU A 10 -3.97 4.24 11.63
N LYS A 11 -3.74 5.31 10.86
CA LYS A 11 -2.50 6.07 10.86
C LYS A 11 -2.82 7.55 11.04
N ASP A 12 -2.54 8.05 12.24
CA ASP A 12 -2.69 9.46 12.61
C ASP A 12 -1.42 10.24 12.28
N LEU A 13 -1.24 10.51 10.98
CA LEU A 13 -0.17 11.38 10.49
C LEU A 13 -0.81 12.54 9.73
N PRO A 14 -0.65 13.79 10.20
CA PRO A 14 -1.12 14.95 9.46
C PRO A 14 -0.46 14.99 8.07
N ASP A 15 -1.23 15.41 7.06
CA ASP A 15 -0.82 15.59 5.66
C ASP A 15 -0.36 14.36 4.86
N LYS A 16 -0.52 13.14 5.39
CA LYS A 16 -0.21 11.94 4.62
C LYS A 16 -1.45 11.38 3.93
N LYS A 17 -1.31 11.08 2.63
CA LYS A 17 -2.32 10.37 1.83
C LYS A 17 -2.70 9.00 2.41
N LEU A 18 -1.80 8.36 3.15
CA LEU A 18 -2.03 7.05 3.78
C LEU A 18 -2.80 7.23 5.09
N LYS A 19 -4.03 6.70 5.14
CA LYS A 19 -4.92 6.79 6.31
C LYS A 19 -4.92 5.56 7.19
N ALA A 20 -4.75 4.39 6.60
CA ALA A 20 -4.70 3.14 7.36
C ALA A 20 -3.99 2.03 6.60
N TYR A 21 -3.57 1.01 7.33
CA TYR A 21 -3.30 -0.31 6.77
C TYR A 21 -4.46 -1.26 7.10
N ALA A 22 -4.79 -2.14 6.18
CA ALA A 22 -5.78 -3.19 6.33
C ALA A 22 -5.14 -4.57 6.13
N THR A 23 -5.61 -5.53 6.91
CA THR A 23 -5.36 -6.96 6.74
C THR A 23 -6.70 -7.64 6.50
N VAL A 24 -6.78 -8.43 5.43
CA VAL A 24 -8.02 -9.07 4.99
C VAL A 24 -7.84 -10.58 5.01
N THR A 25 -8.79 -11.29 5.62
CA THR A 25 -8.88 -12.75 5.59
C THR A 25 -9.96 -13.16 4.61
N PHE A 26 -9.63 -14.08 3.72
CA PHE A 26 -10.51 -14.64 2.71
C PHE A 26 -10.82 -16.09 3.07
N ASP A 27 -12.11 -16.45 2.99
CA ASP A 27 -12.64 -17.81 3.20
C ASP A 27 -12.12 -18.49 4.50
N ASN A 28 -11.78 -17.71 5.54
CA ASN A 28 -11.13 -18.18 6.76
C ASN A 28 -9.82 -18.97 6.56
N ALA A 29 -9.20 -18.89 5.38
CA ALA A 29 -8.10 -19.75 4.98
C ALA A 29 -6.88 -18.98 4.46
N PHE A 30 -7.06 -17.74 3.99
CA PHE A 30 -5.98 -16.98 3.36
C PHE A 30 -5.96 -15.53 3.81
N VAL A 31 -4.79 -15.01 4.19
CA VAL A 31 -4.65 -13.64 4.70
C VAL A 31 -3.76 -12.80 3.79
N VAL A 32 -4.26 -11.64 3.38
CA VAL A 32 -3.49 -10.59 2.70
C VAL A 32 -3.27 -9.41 3.63
N ARG A 33 -2.00 -9.10 3.90
CA ARG A 33 -1.58 -7.98 4.75
C ARG A 33 -1.15 -6.79 3.91
N ASN A 34 -1.03 -5.62 4.56
CA ASN A 34 -0.49 -4.40 3.98
C ASN A 34 -1.30 -3.84 2.79
N ILE A 35 -2.61 -4.10 2.75
CA ILE A 35 -3.52 -3.29 1.92
C ILE A 35 -3.55 -1.89 2.54
N LYS A 36 -3.51 -0.83 1.72
CA LYS A 36 -3.44 0.56 2.19
C LYS A 36 -4.77 1.24 1.91
N VAL A 37 -5.30 1.98 2.88
CA VAL A 37 -6.38 2.95 2.66
C VAL A 37 -5.75 4.30 2.39
N ILE A 38 -6.03 4.86 1.22
CA ILE A 38 -5.40 6.09 0.72
C ILE A 38 -6.48 7.13 0.41
N GLU A 39 -6.23 8.38 0.81
CA GLU A 39 -7.00 9.55 0.41
C GLU A 39 -6.43 10.09 -0.92
N GLY A 40 -7.22 9.97 -1.98
CA GLY A 40 -6.96 10.54 -3.30
C GLY A 40 -7.80 11.78 -3.57
N ALA A 41 -7.65 12.35 -4.77
CA ALA A 41 -8.42 13.52 -5.18
C ALA A 41 -9.94 13.24 -5.30
N SER A 42 -10.31 12.02 -5.67
CA SER A 42 -11.71 11.57 -5.82
C SER A 42 -12.23 10.81 -4.59
N GLY A 43 -11.58 10.96 -3.43
CA GLY A 43 -11.97 10.29 -2.18
C GLY A 43 -11.08 9.12 -1.79
N LEU A 44 -11.57 8.32 -0.84
CA LEU A 44 -10.86 7.18 -0.27
C LEU A 44 -10.86 5.98 -1.23
N PHE A 45 -9.72 5.34 -1.37
CA PHE A 45 -9.58 4.10 -2.15
C PHE A 45 -8.55 3.17 -1.51
N ILE A 46 -8.54 1.92 -1.96
CA ILE A 46 -7.55 0.94 -1.49
C ILE A 46 -6.40 0.80 -2.50
N ALA A 47 -5.18 0.69 -1.99
CA ALA A 47 -4.03 0.26 -2.77
C ALA A 47 -3.57 -1.12 -2.27
N MET A 48 -3.32 -2.01 -3.22
CA MET A 48 -2.87 -3.36 -2.93
C MET A 48 -1.46 -3.37 -2.32
N PRO A 49 -1.09 -4.44 -1.58
CA PRO A 49 0.27 -4.60 -1.10
C PRO A 49 1.22 -4.71 -2.29
N SER A 50 2.24 -3.85 -2.32
CA SER A 50 3.18 -3.76 -3.43
C SER A 50 4.63 -3.86 -2.97
N ARG A 51 5.49 -4.33 -3.86
CA ARG A 51 6.94 -4.42 -3.64
C ARG A 51 7.69 -3.68 -4.74
N LYS A 52 8.72 -2.93 -4.35
CA LYS A 52 9.68 -2.33 -5.28
C LYS A 52 10.45 -3.44 -6.01
N LEU A 53 10.46 -3.39 -7.34
CA LEU A 53 11.17 -4.34 -8.17
C LEU A 53 12.68 -4.19 -7.98
N LYS A 54 13.40 -5.31 -8.01
CA LYS A 54 14.87 -5.34 -7.94
C LYS A 54 15.44 -6.06 -9.15
N HIS A 55 16.54 -5.56 -9.70
CA HIS A 55 17.19 -6.16 -10.86
C HIS A 55 18.50 -6.85 -10.47
N PRO A 56 18.72 -8.11 -10.90
CA PRO A 56 19.96 -8.81 -10.62
C PRO A 56 21.11 -8.20 -11.44
N CYS A 57 22.26 -8.04 -10.80
CA CYS A 57 23.50 -7.67 -11.48
C CYS A 57 23.95 -8.78 -12.45
N PRO A 58 24.34 -8.49 -13.70
CA PRO A 58 24.84 -9.51 -14.62
C PRO A 58 26.18 -10.12 -14.19
N LYS A 59 26.99 -9.38 -13.41
CA LYS A 59 28.31 -9.84 -12.92
C LYS A 59 28.19 -10.71 -11.67
N CYS A 60 27.51 -10.21 -10.62
CA CYS A 60 27.49 -10.86 -9.30
C CYS A 60 26.11 -11.36 -8.85
N LYS A 61 25.05 -11.19 -9.66
CA LYS A 61 23.66 -11.55 -9.37
C LYS A 61 23.01 -10.86 -8.16
N PHE A 62 23.69 -9.91 -7.52
CA PHE A 62 23.10 -9.11 -6.44
C PHE A 62 21.85 -8.37 -6.91
N LYS A 63 20.80 -8.33 -6.08
CA LYS A 63 19.51 -7.70 -6.39
C LYS A 63 19.55 -6.21 -6.07
N ASN A 64 19.84 -5.40 -7.08
CA ASN A 64 19.94 -3.95 -6.97
C ASN A 64 18.57 -3.29 -6.98
N GLU A 65 18.49 -2.08 -6.44
CA GLU A 65 17.30 -1.25 -6.57
C GLU A 65 17.03 -0.94 -8.04
N ALA A 66 15.76 -0.77 -8.38
CA ALA A 66 15.41 -0.36 -9.72
C ALA A 66 16.07 0.98 -10.06
N ARG A 67 16.61 1.05 -11.29
CA ARG A 67 17.37 2.19 -11.84
C ARG A 67 18.75 2.48 -11.21
N SER A 68 19.28 1.61 -10.33
CA SER A 68 20.69 1.72 -9.92
C SER A 68 21.61 1.73 -11.14
N LYS A 69 22.50 2.73 -11.25
CA LYS A 69 23.50 2.82 -12.35
C LYS A 69 24.66 1.83 -12.17
N TYR A 70 24.99 1.52 -10.92
CA TYR A 70 26.05 0.60 -10.53
C TYR A 70 25.50 -0.44 -9.56
N CYS A 71 26.15 -1.59 -9.51
CA CYS A 71 25.79 -2.63 -8.56
C CYS A 71 26.20 -2.23 -7.13
N ASN A 72 25.26 -2.30 -6.20
CA ASN A 72 25.45 -1.99 -4.77
C ASN A 72 26.33 -3.02 -4.03
N GLN A 73 26.81 -4.08 -4.70
CA GLN A 73 27.69 -5.09 -4.13
C GLN A 73 29.08 -5.10 -4.78
N CYS A 74 29.15 -5.18 -6.12
CA CYS A 74 30.43 -5.36 -6.82
C CYS A 74 30.87 -4.14 -7.64
N GLY A 75 30.11 -3.04 -7.60
CA GLY A 75 30.42 -1.79 -8.30
C GLY A 75 30.30 -1.85 -9.83
N SER A 76 30.01 -3.01 -10.45
CA SER A 76 29.88 -3.10 -11.90
C SER A 76 28.74 -2.22 -12.42
N GLN A 77 28.93 -1.59 -13.57
CA GLN A 77 27.86 -0.85 -14.24
C GLN A 77 26.69 -1.78 -14.57
N LEU A 78 25.48 -1.35 -14.22
CA LEU A 78 24.25 -2.06 -14.53
C LEU A 78 23.71 -1.58 -15.88
N PRO A 79 23.01 -2.43 -16.65
CA PRO A 79 22.36 -2.01 -17.88
C PRO A 79 21.44 -0.82 -17.59
N ALA A 80 21.62 0.29 -18.32
CA ALA A 80 20.69 1.40 -18.24
C ALA A 80 19.32 0.89 -18.70
N VAL A 81 18.38 0.73 -17.77
CA VAL A 81 16.98 0.53 -18.13
C VAL A 81 16.59 1.80 -18.86
N VAL A 82 16.43 1.71 -20.19
CA VAL A 82 16.04 2.85 -21.02
C VAL A 82 14.72 3.35 -20.43
N ALA A 83 14.76 4.49 -19.74
CA ALA A 83 13.54 5.12 -19.29
C ALA A 83 12.76 5.49 -20.57
N PRO A 84 11.47 5.16 -20.68
CA PRO A 84 10.68 5.64 -21.80
C PRO A 84 10.77 7.17 -21.81
N SER A 85 11.26 7.73 -22.91
CA SER A 85 11.42 9.17 -23.11
C SER A 85 10.07 9.80 -23.40
N GLY A 86 9.58 10.71 -22.56
CA GLY A 86 8.33 11.46 -22.80
C GLY A 86 7.53 11.74 -21.53
N GLN A 87 6.23 12.04 -21.69
CA GLN A 87 5.23 12.29 -20.64
C GLN A 87 5.01 11.07 -19.68
N ASP A 88 5.77 9.99 -19.88
CA ASP A 88 5.70 8.69 -19.19
C ASP A 88 6.59 8.55 -17.94
N ALA A 89 7.25 9.62 -17.48
CA ALA A 89 8.10 9.53 -16.28
C ALA A 89 7.30 9.16 -15.01
N ALA A 90 6.03 9.57 -14.92
CA ALA A 90 5.12 9.22 -13.83
C ALA A 90 4.63 7.77 -13.91
N SER A 91 4.41 7.23 -15.12
CA SER A 91 4.04 5.83 -15.34
C SER A 91 5.23 4.89 -15.10
N ALA A 92 6.46 5.33 -15.37
CA ALA A 92 7.68 4.58 -15.09
C ALA A 92 7.95 4.39 -13.57
N ALA A 93 7.60 5.38 -12.73
CA ALA A 93 7.69 5.25 -11.28
C ALA A 93 6.64 4.27 -10.71
N GLN A 94 5.47 4.19 -11.35
CA GLN A 94 4.46 3.18 -11.04
C GLN A 94 4.88 1.79 -11.51
N ALA A 95 5.51 1.66 -12.69
CA ALA A 95 6.05 0.39 -13.21
C ALA A 95 7.17 -0.22 -12.34
N GLU A 96 7.78 0.59 -11.47
CA GLU A 96 8.80 0.14 -10.52
C GLU A 96 8.22 -0.66 -9.34
N HIS A 97 6.94 -0.44 -9.02
CA HIS A 97 6.25 -1.18 -7.98
C HIS A 97 5.33 -2.21 -8.60
N LYS A 98 5.44 -3.46 -8.17
CA LYS A 98 4.50 -4.50 -8.57
C LYS A 98 3.66 -4.92 -7.37
N ASP A 99 2.36 -5.01 -7.60
CA ASP A 99 1.45 -5.54 -6.60
C ASP A 99 1.76 -7.02 -6.37
N ILE A 100 1.86 -7.40 -5.09
CA ILE A 100 2.09 -8.77 -4.65
C ILE A 100 0.79 -9.57 -4.76
N ALA A 101 -0.34 -8.92 -4.48
CA ALA A 101 -1.68 -9.46 -4.62
C ALA A 101 -2.55 -8.42 -5.31
N HIS A 102 -3.41 -8.85 -6.24
CA HIS A 102 -4.36 -7.97 -6.89
C HIS A 102 -5.64 -8.73 -7.26
N PRO A 103 -6.82 -8.08 -7.19
CA PRO A 103 -8.04 -8.66 -7.71
C PRO A 103 -7.95 -8.79 -9.24
N ILE A 104 -8.37 -9.95 -9.77
CA ILE A 104 -8.33 -10.22 -11.22
C ILE A 104 -9.54 -9.58 -11.90
N THR A 105 -10.72 -9.69 -11.28
CA THR A 105 -11.99 -9.20 -11.84
C THR A 105 -12.39 -7.87 -11.22
N GLN A 106 -13.04 -7.01 -12.02
CA GLN A 106 -13.57 -5.72 -11.54
C GLN A 106 -14.60 -5.87 -10.41
N SER A 107 -15.53 -6.82 -10.52
CA SER A 107 -16.54 -7.08 -9.49
C SER A 107 -15.92 -7.36 -8.12
N PHE A 108 -14.89 -8.21 -8.07
CA PHE A 108 -14.17 -8.50 -6.83
C PHE A 108 -13.35 -7.30 -6.32
N ARG A 109 -12.79 -6.48 -7.21
CA ARG A 109 -12.11 -5.23 -6.83
C ARG A 109 -13.06 -4.29 -6.10
N GLU A 110 -14.26 -4.09 -6.65
CA GLU A 110 -15.29 -3.23 -6.05
C GLU A 110 -15.78 -3.79 -4.72
N TYR A 111 -16.02 -5.10 -4.64
CA TYR A 111 -16.38 -5.80 -3.42
C TYR A 111 -15.31 -5.65 -2.32
N LEU A 112 -14.04 -5.89 -2.65
CA LEU A 112 -12.91 -5.75 -1.73
C LEU A 112 -12.76 -4.30 -1.24
N GLN A 113 -12.86 -3.33 -2.15
CA GLN A 113 -12.79 -1.91 -1.80
C GLN A 113 -13.91 -1.53 -0.84
N LYS A 114 -15.15 -1.91 -1.15
CA LYS A 114 -16.31 -1.63 -0.30
C LYS A 114 -16.10 -2.20 1.11
N LYS A 115 -15.74 -3.47 1.23
CA LYS A 115 -15.56 -4.16 2.52
C LYS A 115 -14.46 -3.54 3.37
N VAL A 116 -13.34 -3.14 2.77
CA VAL A 116 -12.22 -2.54 3.50
C VAL A 116 -12.55 -1.10 3.94
N LEU A 117 -13.18 -0.31 3.08
CA LEU A 117 -13.56 1.07 3.41
C LEU A 117 -14.64 1.12 4.50
N GLU A 118 -15.63 0.23 4.45
CA GLU A 118 -16.65 0.10 5.51
C GLU A 118 -16.01 -0.20 6.87
N ALA A 119 -15.09 -1.17 6.94
CA ALA A 119 -14.36 -1.49 8.16
C ALA A 119 -13.49 -0.31 8.65
N TYR A 120 -12.89 0.44 7.73
CA TYR A 120 -12.10 1.63 8.06
C TYR A 120 -12.95 2.73 8.68
N GLU A 121 -14.13 3.01 8.14
CA GLU A 121 -15.04 4.02 8.67
C GLU A 121 -15.52 3.66 10.07
N GLN A 122 -15.87 2.39 10.30
CA GLN A 122 -16.24 1.88 11.62
C GLN A 122 -15.10 2.06 12.63
N GLU A 123 -13.87 1.71 12.24
CA GLU A 123 -12.72 1.84 13.13
C GLU A 123 -12.36 3.30 13.40
N ARG A 124 -12.48 4.17 12.40
CA ARG A 124 -12.30 5.62 12.54
C ARG A 124 -13.32 6.21 13.52
N ALA A 125 -14.59 5.80 13.43
CA ALA A 125 -15.63 6.26 14.35
C ALA A 125 -15.36 5.84 15.80
N LYS A 126 -14.88 4.60 16.02
CA LYS A 126 -14.48 4.12 17.36
C LYS A 126 -13.27 4.89 17.90
N GLY A 127 -12.26 5.14 17.07
CA GLY A 127 -11.07 5.91 17.44
C GLY A 127 -11.40 7.34 17.86
N SER A 128 -12.34 7.99 17.19
CA SER A 128 -12.82 9.34 17.58
C SER A 128 -13.63 9.37 18.88
N ALA A 129 -14.21 8.24 19.31
CA ALA A 129 -14.94 8.15 20.58
C ALA A 129 -14.00 7.92 21.77
N ALA A 130 -12.92 7.16 21.59
CA ALA A 130 -11.93 6.92 22.64
C ALA A 130 -11.12 8.18 23.02
N ASN A 131 -10.96 9.13 22.10
CA ASN A 131 -10.19 10.35 22.32
C ASN A 131 -10.98 11.53 22.93
N LYS A 132 -12.24 11.32 23.33
CA LYS A 132 -13.10 12.36 23.95
C LYS A 132 -13.16 12.31 25.48
N HIS A 133 -12.42 11.40 26.12
CA HIS A 133 -12.53 11.16 27.57
C HIS A 133 -11.40 11.79 28.41
N THR A 134 -10.46 12.53 27.81
CA THR A 134 -9.27 13.05 28.52
C THR A 134 -9.27 14.54 28.83
N ASP A 135 -10.31 15.31 28.48
CA ASP A 135 -10.27 16.78 28.58
C ASP A 135 -11.22 17.38 29.65
N ILE A 136 -11.67 16.62 30.66
CA ILE A 136 -12.54 17.14 31.73
C ILE A 136 -12.18 16.56 33.12
N GLU A 137 -10.92 16.60 33.54
CA GLU A 137 -10.55 16.48 34.97
C GLU A 137 -9.24 17.26 35.20
N ASP A 138 -9.33 18.59 35.33
CA ASP A 138 -8.31 19.46 35.96
C ASP A 138 -8.90 20.88 36.09
N LEU A 139 -9.93 21.02 36.92
CA LEU A 139 -10.41 22.29 37.46
C LEU A 139 -10.88 22.03 38.88
N ASP A 140 -9.93 22.00 39.81
CA ASP A 140 -10.08 22.34 41.23
C ASP A 140 -8.71 22.79 41.78
#